data_AF-A0A847QE62-F1
#
_entry.id   AF-A0A847QE62-F1
#
_cell.length_a   1.000
_cell.length_b   1.000
_cell.length_c   1.000
_cell.angle_alpha   90.00
_cell.angle_beta   90.00
_cell.angle_gamma   90.00
#
_symmetry.space_group_name_H-M   'P 1'
#
loop_
_entity.id
_entity.type
_entity.pdbx_description
1 polymer ?
#
loop_
_entity_poly.entity_id
_entity_poly.type
_entity_poly.pdbx_seq_one_letter_code
_entity_poly.pdbx_strand_id
1 'polypeptide(L)'
;MEFVQHSNIILVGFLVWLVIAPRFGNPRYGELFLAYMAALMFCLIGSSEIMMIKPVAFFFTIGGVLAFFYIIARMTIRVTIRK
;
A
#
# COMPACT_ATOMS: atom_id res chain seq x y z
N MET A 1 -11.73 -18.92 -10.27
CA MET A 1 -12.03 -17.83 -11.23
C MET A 1 -12.29 -16.48 -10.57
N GLU A 2 -12.58 -16.41 -9.26
CA GLU A 2 -12.85 -15.15 -8.55
C GLU A 2 -11.60 -14.29 -8.26
N PHE A 3 -10.44 -14.93 -8.01
CA PHE A 3 -9.19 -14.21 -7.72
C PHE A 3 -8.68 -13.38 -8.91
N VAL A 4 -8.91 -13.86 -10.13
CA VAL A 4 -8.56 -13.14 -11.37
C VAL A 4 -9.46 -11.92 -11.57
N GLN A 5 -10.72 -12.00 -11.15
CA GLN A 5 -11.70 -10.91 -11.27
C GLN A 5 -11.33 -9.71 -10.38
N HIS A 6 -10.72 -9.96 -9.23
CA HIS A 6 -10.25 -8.93 -8.31
C HIS A 6 -8.80 -8.48 -8.56
N SER A 7 -8.06 -9.14 -9.45
CA SER A 7 -6.67 -8.77 -9.77
C SER A 7 -6.53 -7.32 -10.27
N ASN A 8 -7.47 -6.85 -11.11
CA ASN A 8 -7.48 -5.47 -11.59
C ASN A 8 -7.65 -4.46 -10.45
N ILE A 9 -8.47 -4.78 -9.45
CA ILE A 9 -8.71 -3.92 -8.29
C ILE A 9 -7.45 -3.86 -7.41
N ILE A 10 -6.77 -5.00 -7.24
CA ILE A 10 -5.49 -5.06 -6.53
C ILE A 10 -4.43 -4.22 -7.25
N LEU A 11 -4.33 -4.32 -8.58
CA LEU A 11 -3.42 -3.51 -9.39
C LEU A 11 -3.71 -2.01 -9.29
N VAL A 12 -4.99 -1.62 -9.36
CA VAL A 12 -5.40 -0.22 -9.20
C VAL A 12 -5.09 0.27 -7.79
N GLY A 13 -5.37 -0.53 -6.76
CA GLY A 13 -4.98 -0.24 -5.38
C GLY A 13 -3.47 -0.04 -5.24
N PHE A 14 -2.69 -0.95 -5.79
CA PHE A 14 -1.23 -0.86 -5.81
C PHE A 14 -0.75 0.45 -6.44
N LEU A 15 -1.25 0.81 -7.62
CA LEU A 15 -0.85 2.03 -8.31
C LEU A 15 -1.23 3.30 -7.53
N VAL A 16 -2.45 3.37 -7.00
CA VAL A 16 -2.91 4.54 -6.24
C VAL A 16 -2.06 4.75 -4.99
N TRP A 17 -1.86 3.69 -4.21
CA TRP A 17 -1.05 3.76 -2.99
C TRP A 17 0.43 4.03 -3.30
N LEU A 18 0.96 3.50 -4.40
CA LEU A 18 2.32 3.77 -4.84
C LEU A 18 2.53 5.24 -5.28
N VAL A 19 1.51 5.89 -5.85
CA VAL A 19 1.56 7.32 -6.21
C VAL A 19 1.48 8.22 -4.98
N ILE A 20 0.66 7.84 -3.99
CA ILE A 20 0.48 8.57 -2.72
C ILE A 20 1.70 8.41 -1.80
N ALA A 21 2.46 7.35 -1.98
CA ALA A 21 3.64 7.06 -1.16
C ALA A 21 4.60 8.26 -1.05
N PRO A 22 5.17 8.49 0.14
CA PRO A 22 6.10 9.59 0.36
C PRO A 22 7.31 9.46 -0.56
N ARG A 23 7.68 10.57 -1.21
CA ARG A 23 8.83 10.63 -2.10
C ARG A 23 10.10 10.91 -1.32
N PHE A 24 11.17 10.20 -1.67
CA PHE A 24 12.51 10.42 -1.12
C PHE A 24 12.99 11.85 -1.40
N GLY A 25 13.64 12.47 -0.42
CA GLY A 25 14.15 13.84 -0.51
C GLY A 25 13.29 14.89 0.21
N ASN A 26 12.13 14.51 0.74
CA ASN A 26 11.35 15.40 1.61
C ASN A 26 11.94 15.40 3.03
N PRO A 27 12.22 16.56 3.66
CA PRO A 27 12.69 16.63 5.04
C PRO A 27 11.72 15.99 6.06
N ARG A 28 10.43 15.89 5.73
CA ARG A 28 9.39 15.24 6.55
C ARG A 28 9.06 13.81 6.12
N TYR A 29 9.98 13.12 5.44
CA TYR A 29 9.74 11.77 4.94
C TYR A 29 9.26 10.81 6.03
N GLY A 30 9.84 10.86 7.23
CA GLY A 30 9.45 10.01 8.35
C GLY A 30 8.00 10.20 8.80
N GLU A 31 7.56 11.46 8.96
CA GLU A 31 6.19 11.80 9.35
C GLU A 31 5.18 11.36 8.28
N LEU A 32 5.47 11.64 7.01
CA LEU A 32 4.62 11.26 5.89
C LEU A 32 4.55 9.74 5.71
N PHE A 33 5.65 9.03 5.97
CA PHE A 33 5.68 7.58 5.93
C PHE A 33 4.86 6.96 7.07
N LEU A 34 4.93 7.53 8.26
CA LEU A 34 4.09 7.11 9.38
C LEU A 34 2.60 7.35 9.09
N ALA A 35 2.25 8.51 8.54
CA ALA A 35 0.88 8.83 8.14
C ALA A 35 0.37 7.87 7.05
N TYR A 36 1.22 7.55 6.06
CA TYR A 36 0.94 6.56 5.03
C TYR A 36 0.69 5.16 5.60
N MET A 37 1.53 4.70 6.53
CA MET A 37 1.36 3.42 7.22
C MET A 37 0.06 3.39 8.04
N ALA A 38 -0.22 4.44 8.81
CA ALA A 38 -1.41 4.52 9.64
C ALA A 38 -2.68 4.49 8.78
N ALA A 39 -2.70 5.25 7.68
CA ALA A 39 -3.80 5.25 6.73
C ALA A 39 -4.06 3.84 6.14
N LEU A 40 -2.99 3.14 5.72
CA LEU A 40 -3.10 1.76 5.25
C LEU A 40 -3.66 0.82 6.32
N MET A 41 -3.20 0.96 7.57
CA MET A 41 -3.66 0.14 8.69
C MET A 41 -5.16 0.35 8.96
N PHE A 42 -5.61 1.60 9.03
CA PHE A 42 -7.03 1.92 9.22
C PHE A 42 -7.88 1.46 8.03
N CYS A 43 -7.41 1.65 6.80
CA CYS A 43 -8.10 1.13 5.61
C CYS A 43 -8.19 -0.40 5.64
N LEU A 44 -7.17 -1.10 6.13
CA LEU A 44 -7.17 -2.56 6.17
C LEU A 44 -8.17 -3.08 7.20
N ILE A 45 -8.16 -2.49 8.41
CA ILE A 45 -9.11 -2.84 9.49
C ILE A 45 -10.54 -2.48 9.07
N GLY A 46 -10.76 -1.27 8.52
CA GLY A 46 -12.09 -0.85 8.08
C GLY A 46 -12.61 -1.70 6.92
N SER A 47 -11.73 -2.06 5.98
CA SER A 47 -12.11 -2.89 4.83
C SER A 47 -12.29 -4.37 5.17
N SER A 48 -11.66 -4.89 6.24
CA SER A 48 -11.87 -6.28 6.68
C SER A 48 -13.27 -6.50 7.23
N GLU A 49 -13.83 -5.54 7.97
CA GLU A 49 -15.19 -5.62 8.52
C GLU A 49 -16.26 -5.67 7.42
N ILE A 50 -16.05 -4.95 6.32
CA ILE A 50 -16.98 -4.89 5.19
C ILE A 50 -16.68 -5.90 4.09
N MET A 51 -15.68 -6.78 4.26
CA MET A 51 -15.26 -7.75 3.23
C MET A 51 -16.40 -8.69 2.83
N MET A 52 -17.27 -9.07 3.77
CA MET A 52 -18.44 -9.92 3.51
C MET A 52 -19.49 -9.25 2.61
N ILE A 53 -19.52 -7.91 2.55
CA ILE A 53 -20.53 -7.14 1.81
C ILE A 53 -19.94 -6.54 0.53
N LYS A 54 -18.73 -5.99 0.59
CA LYS A 54 -18.01 -5.38 -0.54
C LYS A 54 -16.53 -5.76 -0.51
N PRO A 55 -16.17 -6.94 -1.07
CA PRO A 55 -14.79 -7.41 -1.06
C PRO A 55 -13.83 -6.51 -1.86
N VAL A 56 -14.36 -5.68 -2.76
CA VAL A 56 -13.61 -4.73 -3.60
C VAL A 56 -12.71 -3.81 -2.76
N ALA A 57 -13.22 -3.25 -1.66
CA ALA A 57 -12.44 -2.34 -0.81
C ALA A 57 -11.26 -3.06 -0.17
N PHE A 58 -11.47 -4.29 0.31
CA PHE A 58 -10.43 -5.10 0.91
C PHE A 58 -9.32 -5.45 -0.09
N PHE A 59 -9.70 -5.91 -1.30
CA PHE A 59 -8.73 -6.20 -2.36
C PHE A 59 -7.96 -4.96 -2.84
N PHE A 60 -8.60 -3.79 -2.88
CA PHE A 60 -7.91 -2.53 -3.16
C PHE A 60 -6.85 -2.23 -2.08
N THR A 61 -7.19 -2.42 -0.80
CA THR A 61 -6.25 -2.20 0.30
C THR A 61 -5.10 -3.22 0.30
N ILE A 62 -5.35 -4.48 -0.09
CA ILE A 62 -4.29 -5.47 -0.32
C ILE A 62 -3.28 -4.96 -1.35
N GLY A 63 -3.76 -4.33 -2.43
CA GLY A 63 -2.89 -3.66 -3.40
C GLY A 63 -2.00 -2.59 -2.74
N GLY A 64 -2.57 -1.81 -1.82
CA GLY A 64 -1.82 -0.83 -1.02
C GLY A 64 -0.75 -1.44 -0.11
N VAL A 65 -1.04 -2.59 0.49
CA VAL A 65 -0.05 -3.36 1.28
C VAL A 65 1.10 -3.83 0.40
N LEU A 66 0.83 -4.31 -0.81
CA LEU A 66 1.87 -4.68 -1.77
C LEU A 66 2.73 -3.47 -2.19
N ALA A 67 2.11 -2.29 -2.39
CA ALA A 67 2.83 -1.06 -2.67
C ALA A 67 3.74 -0.66 -1.52
N PHE A 68 3.26 -0.79 -0.28
CA PHE A 68 4.07 -0.56 0.91
C PHE A 68 5.29 -1.48 0.99
N PHE A 69 5.11 -2.79 0.78
CA PHE A 69 6.23 -3.73 0.75
C PHE A 69 7.22 -3.41 -0.38
N TYR A 70 6.75 -3.03 -1.56
CA TYR A 70 7.60 -2.60 -2.67
C TYR A 70 8.47 -1.39 -2.29
N ILE A 71 7.89 -0.39 -1.60
CA ILE A 71 8.62 0.80 -1.14
C ILE A 71 9.69 0.42 -0.12
N ILE A 72 9.35 -0.41 0.87
CA ILE A 72 10.31 -0.90 1.87
C ILE A 72 11.43 -1.66 1.20
N ALA A 73 11.13 -2.63 0.34
CA ALA A 73 12.13 -3.43 -0.36
C ALA A 73 13.09 -2.54 -1.18
N ARG A 74 12.54 -1.55 -1.91
CA ARG A 74 13.32 -0.58 -2.66
C ARG A 74 14.21 0.28 -1.77
N MET A 75 13.72 0.67 -0.59
CA MET A 75 14.49 1.44 0.38
C MET A 75 15.63 0.61 0.97
N THR A 76 15.35 -0.63 1.39
CA THR A 76 16.36 -1.57 1.89
C THR A 76 17.47 -1.78 0.86
N ILE A 77 17.12 -2.05 -0.39
CA ILE A 77 18.10 -2.23 -1.49
C ILE A 77 18.96 -0.96 -1.68
N ARG A 78 18.36 0.24 -1.69
CA ARG A 78 19.11 1.50 -1.82
C ARG A 78 20.06 1.75 -0.66
N VAL A 79 19.65 1.42 0.57
CA VAL A 79 20.51 1.56 1.75
C VAL A 79 21.67 0.59 1.68
N THR A 80 21.43 -0.66 1.28
CA THR A 80 22.50 -1.67 1.10
C THR A 80 23.50 -1.27 0.03
N ILE A 81 23.07 -0.68 -1.09
CA ILE A 81 23.99 -0.26 -2.17
C ILE A 81 24.82 0.98 -1.79
N ARG A 82 24.32 1.85 -0.90
CA ARG A 82 25.04 3.06 -0.43
C ARG A 82 25.97 2.81 0.76
N LYS A 83 25.92 1.63 1.38
CA LYS A 83 26.78 1.21 2.48
C LYS A 83 28.05 0.56 1.93
#